data_AF-A0A1I0VHS6-F1
#
_entry.id   AF-A0A1I0VHS6-F1
#
_cell.length_a   1.000
_cell.length_b   1.000
_cell.length_c   1.000
_cell.angle_alpha   90.00
_cell.angle_beta   90.00
_cell.angle_gamma   90.00
#
_symmetry.space_group_name_H-M   'P 1'
#
loop_
_entity.id
_entity.type
_entity.pdbx_description
1 polymer ?
#
loop_
_entity_poly.entity_id
_entity_poly.type
_entity_poly.pdbx_seq_one_letter_code
_entity_poly.pdbx_strand_id
1 'polypeptide(L)' 'MNAKPDTHPDATFLHQDNDAADLIEFRMAWWLKLYMLGVTIMCLLTGCEPQREKSLYWCQKAIRATCNGKRVKIS' A
#
# COMPACT_ATOMS: atom_id res chain seq x y z
N MET A 1 16.81 62.35 -10.80
CA MET A 1 16.97 61.40 -9.68
C MET A 1 16.37 60.08 -10.14
N ASN A 2 17.25 59.10 -10.37
CA ASN A 2 16.92 57.81 -10.98
C ASN A 2 16.25 56.84 -9.99
N ALA A 3 15.49 55.92 -10.57
CA ALA A 3 14.59 54.94 -9.98
C ALA A 3 15.17 54.05 -8.87
N LYS A 4 14.30 53.69 -7.92
CA LYS A 4 14.02 52.29 -7.54
C LYS A 4 12.75 52.19 -6.68
N PRO A 5 11.71 51.43 -7.08
CA PRO A 5 10.80 50.82 -6.14
C PRO A 5 11.36 49.44 -5.77
N ASP A 6 11.66 49.25 -4.49
CA ASP A 6 12.18 47.98 -3.98
C ASP A 6 11.05 46.95 -3.97
N THR A 7 11.06 46.12 -5.00
CA THR A 7 10.36 44.85 -5.08
C THR A 7 10.94 43.91 -4.02
N HIS A 8 10.19 43.66 -2.94
CA HIS A 8 10.40 42.49 -2.09
C HIS A 8 9.11 41.66 -2.08
N PRO A 9 8.98 40.63 -2.94
CA PRO A 9 8.01 39.59 -2.71
C PRO A 9 8.63 38.67 -1.66
N ASP A 10 8.21 38.83 -0.41
CA ASP A 10 8.51 37.82 0.60
C ASP A 10 7.80 36.53 0.21
N ALA A 11 8.61 35.65 -0.37
CA ALA A 11 8.27 34.26 -0.60
C ALA A 11 8.16 33.56 0.75
N THR A 12 6.95 33.18 1.11
CA THR A 12 6.66 32.08 2.04
C THR A 12 5.31 31.55 1.55
N PHE A 13 5.21 30.68 0.53
CA PHE A 13 5.52 29.24 0.60
C PHE A 13 5.43 28.78 2.06
N LEU A 14 4.36 28.15 2.53
CA LEU A 14 3.83 26.92 1.96
C LEU A 14 2.31 26.87 2.14
N HIS A 15 1.64 26.61 1.04
CA HIS A 15 0.43 25.81 1.03
C HIS A 15 0.79 24.53 1.79
N GLN A 16 0.42 24.48 3.07
CA GLN A 16 0.47 23.26 3.85
C GLN A 16 -0.70 22.41 3.37
N ASP A 17 -0.59 21.89 2.14
CA ASP A 17 -1.27 20.66 1.78
C ASP A 17 -0.71 19.60 2.71
N ASN A 18 -1.39 19.41 3.83
CA ASN A 18 -1.28 18.21 4.67
C ASN A 18 -1.87 17.00 3.92
N ASP A 19 -1.61 16.88 2.62
CA ASP A 19 -1.51 15.60 1.96
C ASP A 19 -0.16 15.00 2.38
N ALA A 20 -0.03 14.71 3.68
CA ALA A 20 0.87 13.67 4.11
C ALA A 20 0.38 12.42 3.39
N ALA A 21 0.91 12.19 2.18
CA ALA A 21 0.54 11.08 1.33
C ALA A 21 0.77 9.84 2.19
N ASP A 22 -0.32 9.26 2.70
CA ASP A 22 -0.27 8.08 3.53
C ASP A 22 0.45 7.02 2.68
N LEU A 23 1.72 6.79 3.01
CA LEU A 23 2.57 5.86 2.30
C LEU A 23 2.19 4.48 2.81
N ILE A 24 1.25 3.87 2.10
CA ILE A 24 0.80 2.50 2.35
C ILE A 24 1.75 1.56 1.61
N GLU A 25 2.71 0.99 2.33
CA GLU A 25 3.58 -0.07 1.82
C GLU A 25 2.89 -1.42 2.07
N PHE A 26 2.67 -2.17 0.99
CA PHE A 26 2.18 -3.54 1.04
C PHE A 26 3.35 -4.51 0.86
N ARG A 27 3.64 -5.28 1.90
CA ARG A 27 4.60 -6.38 1.84
C ARG A 27 3.86 -7.70 1.78
N MET A 28 4.14 -8.48 0.73
CA MET A 28 3.60 -9.84 0.59
C MET A 28 4.66 -10.87 0.92
N ALA A 29 4.26 -11.95 1.59
CA ALA A 29 5.14 -13.09 1.81
C ALA A 29 5.48 -13.78 0.48
N TRP A 30 6.75 -14.07 0.25
CA TRP A 30 7.21 -14.71 -1.00
C TRP A 30 6.51 -16.05 -1.28
N TRP A 31 6.19 -16.80 -0.22
CA TRP A 31 5.52 -18.09 -0.34
C TRP A 31 4.06 -18.01 -0.80
N LEU A 32 3.41 -16.83 -0.71
CA LEU A 32 2.03 -16.65 -1.19
C LEU A 32 1.90 -16.95 -2.68
N LYS A 33 2.93 -16.62 -3.47
CA LYS A 33 2.93 -16.86 -4.92
C LYS A 33 2.88 -18.36 -5.25
N LEU A 34 3.62 -19.18 -4.50
CA LEU A 34 3.59 -20.64 -4.63
C LEU A 34 2.27 -21.23 -4.13
N TYR A 35 1.73 -20.71 -3.04
CA TYR A 35 0.42 -21.12 -2.52
C TYR A 35 -0.69 -20.88 -3.55
N MET A 36 -0.78 -19.67 -4.11
CA MET A 36 -1.78 -19.33 -5.13
C MET A 36 -1.63 -20.19 -6.38
N LEU A 37 -0.40 -20.48 -6.81
CA LEU A 37 -0.15 -21.37 -7.94
C LEU A 37 -0.68 -22.79 -7.64
N GLY A 38 -0.39 -23.34 -6.46
CA GLY A 38 -0.88 -24.67 -6.06
C GLY A 38 -2.40 -24.73 -5.95
N VAL A 39 -3.03 -23.69 -5.39
CA VAL A 39 -4.49 -23.57 -5.30
C VAL A 39 -5.13 -23.53 -6.69
N THR A 40 -4.59 -22.71 -7.60
CA THR A 40 -5.09 -22.61 -8.99
C THR A 40 -4.94 -23.94 -9.73
N ILE A 41 -3.79 -24.60 -9.61
CA ILE A 41 -3.56 -25.92 -10.23
C ILE A 41 -4.55 -26.95 -9.69
N MET A 42 -4.76 -27.00 -8.37
CA MET A 42 -5.75 -27.89 -7.76
C MET A 42 -7.15 -27.60 -8.28
N CYS A 43 -7.54 -26.32 -8.33
CA CYS A 43 -8.85 -25.91 -8.85
C CYS A 43 -9.05 -26.33 -10.31
N LEU A 44 -8.00 -26.25 -11.14
CA LEU A 44 -8.03 -26.71 -12.52
C LEU A 44 -8.09 -28.24 -12.65
N LEU A 45 -7.42 -28.97 -11.76
CA LEU A 45 -7.34 -30.44 -11.80
C LEU A 45 -8.61 -31.11 -11.27
N THR A 46 -9.16 -30.63 -10.15
CA THR A 46 -10.35 -31.23 -9.52
C THR A 46 -11.65 -30.54 -9.91
N GLY A 47 -11.59 -29.33 -10.49
CA GLY A 47 -12.78 -28.51 -10.75
C GLY A 47 -13.48 -28.03 -9.48
N CYS A 48 -12.90 -28.29 -8.30
CA CYS A 48 -13.47 -27.89 -7.02
C CYS A 48 -12.96 -26.51 -6.62
N GLU A 49 -13.86 -25.65 -6.15
CA GLU A 49 -13.47 -24.37 -5.57
C GLU A 49 -12.65 -24.58 -4.29
N PRO A 50 -11.57 -23.79 -4.10
CA PRO A 50 -10.83 -23.82 -2.86
C PRO A 50 -11.69 -23.28 -1.71
N GLN A 51 -11.54 -23.88 -0.53
CA GLN A 51 -12.24 -23.42 0.67
C GLN A 51 -11.89 -21.96 0.97
N ARG A 52 -12.86 -21.07 0.72
CA ARG A 52 -12.68 -19.62 0.74
C ARG A 52 -12.10 -19.11 2.06
N GLU A 53 -12.57 -19.63 3.19
CA GLU A 53 -12.09 -19.26 4.52
C GLU A 53 -10.60 -19.55 4.72
N LYS A 54 -10.13 -20.72 4.27
CA LYS A 54 -8.71 -21.10 4.38
C LYS A 54 -7.85 -20.22 3.48
N SER A 55 -8.28 -20.00 2.24
CA SER A 55 -7.58 -19.13 1.30
C SER A 55 -7.48 -17.70 1.84
N LEU A 56 -8.57 -17.16 2.40
CA LEU A 56 -8.58 -15.85 3.05
C LEU A 56 -7.63 -15.77 4.24
N TYR A 57 -7.64 -16.76 5.12
CA TYR A 57 -6.74 -16.82 6.27
C TYR A 57 -5.26 -16.75 5.84
N TRP A 58 -4.87 -17.53 4.84
CA TRP A 58 -3.49 -17.53 4.33
C TRP A 58 -3.14 -16.23 3.62
N CYS A 59 -4.06 -15.65 2.84
CA CYS A 59 -3.88 -14.35 2.20
C CYS A 59 -3.69 -13.23 3.24
N GLN A 60 -4.54 -13.16 4.27
CA GLN A 60 -4.40 -12.18 5.36
C GLN A 60 -3.08 -12.35 6.12
N LYS A 61 -2.63 -13.59 6.32
CA LYS A 61 -1.36 -13.87 7.00
C LYS A 61 -0.14 -13.48 6.15
N ALA A 62 -0.26 -13.59 4.83
CA ALA A 62 0.80 -13.29 3.88
C ALA A 62 0.89 -11.80 3.54
N ILE A 63 -0.23 -11.07 3.54
CA ILE A 63 -0.29 -9.65 3.26
C ILE A 63 -0.05 -8.88 4.55
N ARG A 64 1.01 -8.07 4.57
CA ARG A 64 1.32 -7.16 5.67
C ARG A 64 1.25 -5.74 5.13
N ALA A 65 0.35 -4.94 5.69
CA ALA A 65 0.25 -3.52 5.38
C ALA A 65 0.97 -2.70 6.47
N THR A 66 1.78 -1.74 6.04
CA THR A 66 2.37 -0.72 6.88
C THR A 66 1.99 0.64 6.32
N CYS A 67 1.41 1.50 7.16
CA CYS A 67 1.11 2.88 6.80
C CYS A 67 2.07 3.78 7.56
N ASN A 68 2.82 4.64 6.85
CA ASN A 68 3.79 5.55 7.45
C ASN A 68 4.78 4.85 8.41
N GLY A 69 5.24 3.65 8.03
CA GLY A 69 6.15 2.82 8.83
C GLY A 69 5.52 2.15 10.06
N LYS A 70 4.24 2.41 10.37
CA LYS A 70 3.50 1.76 11.45
C LYS A 70 2.72 0.56 10.91
N ARG A 71 2.78 -0.58 11.59
CA ARG A 71 2.00 -1.76 11.21
C ARG A 71 0.51 -1.47 11.44
N VAL A 72 -0.27 -1.48 10.36
CA VAL A 72 -1.73 -1.33 10.46
C VAL A 72 -2.31 -2.73 10.67
N LYS A 73 -3.07 -2.89 11.76
CA LYS A 73 -3.85 -4.10 12.01
C LYS A 73 -5.16 -3.93 11.25
N ILE A 74 -5.33 -4.69 10.18
CA ILE A 74 -6.61 -4.76 9.46
C ILE A 74 -7.52 -5.61 10.36
N SER A 75 -8.51 -4.97 10.99
CA SER A 75 -9.45 -5.59 11.92
C SER A 75 -10.77 -5.92 11.24
#